data_AF-A0A1T4VH65-F1
#
_entry.id   AF-A0A1T4VH65-F1
#
_cell.length_a   1.000
_cell.length_b   1.000
_cell.length_c   1.000
_cell.angle_alpha   90.00
_cell.angle_beta   90.00
_cell.angle_gamma   90.00
#
_symmetry.space_group_name_H-M   'P 1'
#
loop_
_entity.id
_entity.type
_entity.pdbx_description
1 polymer ?
#
loop_
_entity_poly.entity_id
_entity_poly.type
_entity_poly.pdbx_seq_one_letter_code
_entity_poly.pdbx_strand_id
1 'polypeptide(L)'
;MRQFYNYDLNSVSEEDDGFFISSKVKINPESILARLDSIIRHYGEATEENEFEFSSDVSELVSQIEIYDQAIINKYKASEPRELSSYLGKNDHSKDAIGLVEEFVDVLQDIPDGCAELFPFDMIDELTEEFL
;
A
#
# COMPACT_ATOMS: atom_id res chain seq x y z
N MET A 1 -10.10 -9.63 -23.49
CA MET A 1 -10.95 -8.92 -22.50
C MET A 1 -10.02 -8.29 -21.47
N ARG A 2 -9.84 -6.97 -21.54
CA ARG A 2 -9.28 -6.14 -20.47
C ARG A 2 -10.11 -4.86 -20.48
N GLN A 3 -10.96 -4.70 -19.46
CA GLN A 3 -11.76 -3.49 -19.29
C GLN A 3 -10.82 -2.43 -18.71
N PHE A 4 -10.54 -1.38 -19.49
CA PHE A 4 -9.85 -0.20 -19.01
C PHE A 4 -10.89 0.67 -18.28
N TYR A 5 -10.73 0.85 -16.98
CA TYR A 5 -11.50 1.86 -16.25
C TYR A 5 -10.99 3.24 -16.67
N ASN A 6 -11.77 3.92 -17.53
CA ASN A 6 -11.68 5.36 -17.74
C ASN A 6 -12.34 6.05 -16.54
N TYR A 7 -11.58 6.81 -15.77
CA TYR A 7 -12.15 7.71 -14.77
C TYR A 7 -12.46 9.05 -15.45
N ASP A 8 -13.72 9.23 -15.83
CA ASP A 8 -14.25 10.46 -16.41
C ASP A 8 -14.41 11.53 -15.30
N LEU A 9 -13.60 12.58 -15.38
CA LEU A 9 -13.68 13.77 -14.54
C LEU A 9 -14.72 14.73 -15.15
N ASN A 10 -15.97 14.64 -14.67
CA ASN A 10 -16.91 15.76 -14.45
C ASN A 10 -18.37 15.28 -14.54
N SER A 11 -19.02 15.11 -13.38
CA SER A 11 -20.37 15.66 -13.11
C SER A 11 -20.83 15.24 -11.71
N VAL A 12 -21.20 16.22 -10.88
CA VAL A 12 -22.55 16.41 -10.31
C VAL A 12 -22.51 17.52 -9.24
N SER A 13 -23.63 18.23 -9.20
CA SER A 13 -23.99 19.53 -8.64
C SER A 13 -24.06 19.68 -7.12
N GLU A 14 -24.11 20.96 -6.74
CA GLU A 14 -24.19 21.60 -5.42
C GLU A 14 -25.31 21.15 -4.47
N GLU A 15 -24.92 21.21 -3.18
CA GLU A 15 -25.68 21.34 -1.93
C GLU A 15 -26.58 20.17 -1.48
N ASP A 16 -25.97 19.25 -0.72
CA ASP A 16 -26.58 18.65 0.47
C ASP A 16 -25.47 18.25 1.46
N ASP A 17 -25.75 18.39 2.75
CA ASP A 17 -24.87 18.18 3.90
C ASP A 17 -24.20 16.78 3.85
N GLY A 18 -23.00 16.72 3.27
CA GLY A 18 -22.40 15.44 2.92
C GLY A 18 -20.89 15.54 2.79
N PHE A 19 -20.21 15.40 3.92
CA PHE A 19 -18.91 14.75 4.03
C PHE A 19 -18.02 14.87 2.78
N PHE A 20 -17.51 16.07 2.53
CA PHE A 20 -16.45 16.27 1.53
C PHE A 20 -15.15 15.64 2.06
N ILE A 21 -15.05 14.31 2.07
CA ILE A 21 -13.73 13.67 1.96
C ILE A 21 -13.31 13.70 0.50
N SER A 22 -13.06 14.91 -0.02
CA SER A 22 -12.06 15.03 -1.08
C SER A 22 -10.67 14.94 -0.45
N SER A 23 -10.39 13.82 0.21
CA SER A 23 -9.01 13.40 0.42
C SER A 23 -8.51 13.00 -0.95
N LYS A 24 -7.97 13.98 -1.69
CA LYS A 24 -6.85 13.67 -2.59
C LYS A 24 -5.81 13.00 -1.71
N VAL A 25 -5.87 11.68 -1.61
CA VAL A 25 -4.84 10.86 -0.99
C VAL A 25 -3.60 11.19 -1.80
N LYS A 26 -2.80 12.13 -1.30
CA LYS A 26 -1.39 12.17 -1.62
C LYS A 26 -0.90 10.87 -1.03
N ILE A 27 -0.81 9.84 -1.86
CA ILE A 27 -0.19 8.58 -1.49
C ILE A 27 1.25 8.97 -1.16
N ASN A 28 1.53 9.08 0.13
CA ASN A 28 2.81 9.45 0.69
C ASN A 28 3.24 8.24 1.51
N PRO A 29 4.48 7.73 1.37
CA PRO A 29 5.03 6.66 2.21
C PRO A 29 4.71 6.85 3.69
N GLU A 30 4.91 8.06 4.23
CA GLU A 30 4.61 8.36 5.64
C GLU A 30 3.12 8.22 6.00
N SER A 31 2.22 8.54 5.07
CA SER A 31 0.78 8.38 5.29
C SER A 31 0.36 6.92 5.29
N ILE A 32 1.03 6.07 4.50
CA ILE A 32 0.79 4.62 4.47
C ILE A 32 1.26 4.00 5.80
N LEU A 33 2.48 4.33 6.24
CA LEU A 33 3.03 3.85 7.51
C LEU A 33 2.21 4.34 8.71
N ALA A 34 1.77 5.60 8.71
CA ALA A 34 0.88 6.12 9.76
C ALA A 34 -0.47 5.38 9.80
N ARG A 35 -0.98 4.93 8.65
CA ARG A 35 -2.21 4.15 8.59
C ARG A 35 -1.99 2.71 9.06
N LEU A 36 -0.84 2.12 8.77
CA LEU A 36 -0.42 0.82 9.32
C LEU A 36 -0.34 0.89 10.85
N ASP A 37 0.34 1.90 11.40
CA ASP A 37 0.42 2.11 12.86
C ASP A 37 -0.98 2.31 13.48
N SER A 38 -1.90 2.99 12.80
CA SER A 38 -3.30 3.10 13.24
C SER A 38 -4.04 1.77 13.23
N ILE A 39 -3.80 0.91 12.24
CA ILE A 39 -4.38 -0.44 12.16
C ILE A 39 -3.83 -1.31 13.28
N ILE A 40 -2.50 -1.32 13.48
CA ILE A 40 -1.85 -2.08 14.56
C ILE A 40 -2.38 -1.65 15.92
N ARG A 41 -2.57 -0.35 16.16
CA ARG A 41 -3.19 0.14 17.41
C ARG A 41 -4.67 -0.21 17.57
N HIS A 42 -5.38 -0.41 16.47
CA HIS A 42 -6.78 -0.81 16.49
C HIS A 42 -6.94 -2.27 16.87
N TYR A 43 -6.16 -3.17 16.26
CA TYR A 43 -6.21 -4.61 16.50
C TYR A 43 -5.39 -5.04 17.73
N GLY A 44 -4.29 -4.36 18.02
CA GLY A 44 -3.39 -4.68 19.13
C GLY A 44 -2.50 -5.89 18.82
N GLU A 45 -2.93 -7.07 19.25
CA GLU A 45 -2.23 -8.34 19.04
C GLU A 45 -2.85 -9.09 17.85
N ALA A 46 -2.02 -9.75 17.03
CA ALA A 46 -2.53 -10.61 15.97
C ALA A 46 -3.01 -11.94 16.59
N THR A 47 -4.31 -12.22 16.52
CA THR A 47 -4.94 -13.44 17.05
C THR A 47 -5.68 -14.18 15.95
N GLU A 48 -5.94 -15.49 16.14
CA GLU A 48 -6.76 -16.30 15.22
C GLU A 48 -8.14 -15.66 14.93
N GLU A 49 -8.72 -14.96 15.91
CA GLU A 49 -10.04 -14.34 15.75
C GLU A 49 -10.01 -13.07 14.88
N ASN A 50 -8.88 -12.35 14.82
CA ASN A 50 -8.77 -11.08 14.11
C ASN A 50 -7.85 -11.10 12.88
N GLU A 51 -7.11 -12.18 12.65
CA GLU A 51 -6.11 -12.27 11.57
C GLU A 51 -6.70 -12.02 10.17
N PHE A 52 -7.96 -12.40 9.94
CA PHE A 52 -8.62 -12.19 8.65
C PHE A 52 -8.93 -10.71 8.40
N GLU A 53 -9.47 -10.01 9.40
CA GLU A 53 -9.79 -8.58 9.27
C GLU A 53 -8.50 -7.75 9.23
N PHE A 54 -7.53 -8.10 10.08
CA PHE A 54 -6.22 -7.46 10.12
C PHE A 54 -5.48 -7.61 8.77
N SER A 55 -5.40 -8.83 8.23
CA SER A 55 -4.76 -9.05 6.92
C SER A 55 -5.49 -8.35 5.77
N SER A 56 -6.83 -8.26 5.80
CA SER A 56 -7.59 -7.52 4.78
C SER A 56 -7.28 -6.02 4.82
N ASP A 57 -7.21 -5.41 6.01
CA ASP A 57 -6.90 -3.98 6.15
C ASP A 57 -5.46 -3.68 5.73
N VAL A 58 -4.52 -4.57 6.07
CA VAL A 58 -3.12 -4.47 5.65
C VAL A 58 -2.97 -4.65 4.15
N SER A 59 -3.71 -5.59 3.54
CA SER A 59 -3.72 -5.80 2.08
C SER A 59 -4.19 -4.57 1.30
N GLU A 60 -5.15 -3.79 1.86
CA GLU A 60 -5.54 -2.51 1.27
C GLU A 60 -4.38 -1.49 1.26
N LEU A 61 -3.51 -1.52 2.28
CA LEU A 61 -2.32 -0.67 2.31
C LEU A 61 -1.27 -1.13 1.29
N VAL A 62 -1.06 -2.44 1.15
CA VAL A 62 -0.16 -2.99 0.12
C VAL A 62 -0.61 -2.56 -1.28
N SER A 63 -1.90 -2.62 -1.57
CA SER A 63 -2.47 -2.12 -2.83
C SER A 63 -2.15 -0.62 -3.07
N GLN A 64 -2.09 0.19 -2.00
CA GLN A 64 -1.69 1.61 -2.13
C GLN A 64 -0.20 1.77 -2.44
N ILE A 65 0.66 0.91 -1.89
CA ILE A 65 2.10 0.87 -2.21
C ILE A 65 2.28 0.52 -3.69
N GLU A 66 1.58 -0.48 -4.21
CA GLU A 66 1.63 -0.86 -5.63
C GLU A 66 1.20 0.29 -6.56
N ILE A 67 0.11 0.97 -6.22
CA ILE A 67 -0.36 2.13 -7.00
C ILE A 67 0.68 3.26 -6.98
N TYR A 68 1.30 3.51 -5.83
CA TYR A 68 2.36 4.50 -5.68
C TYR A 68 3.57 4.16 -6.56
N ASP A 69 4.03 2.90 -6.49
CA ASP A 69 5.13 2.38 -7.27
C ASP A 69 4.89 2.58 -8.78
N GLN A 70 3.74 2.11 -9.27
CA GLN A 70 3.38 2.22 -10.68
C GLN A 70 3.22 3.68 -11.12
N ALA A 71 2.69 4.56 -10.27
CA ALA A 71 2.57 5.98 -10.58
C ALA A 71 3.95 6.64 -10.79
N ILE A 72 4.92 6.32 -9.93
CA ILE A 72 6.30 6.80 -10.05
C ILE A 72 6.94 6.25 -11.31
N ILE A 73 6.87 4.94 -11.53
CA ILE A 73 7.44 4.28 -12.72
C ILE A 73 6.87 4.90 -14.00
N ASN A 74 5.55 5.09 -14.08
CA ASN A 74 4.90 5.69 -15.25
C ASN A 74 5.32 7.14 -15.48
N LYS A 75 5.53 7.90 -14.39
CA LYS A 75 6.07 9.26 -14.47
C LYS A 75 7.49 9.25 -15.07
N TYR A 76 8.39 8.40 -14.58
CA TYR A 76 9.76 8.28 -15.11
C TYR A 76 9.78 7.76 -16.56
N LYS A 77 8.91 6.80 -16.90
CA LYS A 77 8.73 6.33 -18.29
C LYS A 77 8.36 7.50 -19.23
N ALA A 78 7.55 8.44 -18.76
CA ALA A 78 7.12 9.59 -19.56
C ALA A 78 8.15 10.73 -19.60
N SER A 79 8.87 10.98 -18.51
CA SER A 79 9.84 12.09 -18.43
C SER A 79 11.24 11.68 -18.89
N GLU A 80 11.81 10.62 -18.30
CA GLU A 80 13.23 10.28 -18.37
C GLU A 80 13.43 8.76 -18.52
N PRO A 81 12.95 8.15 -19.62
CA PRO A 81 12.95 6.69 -19.79
C PRO A 81 14.35 6.06 -19.85
N ARG A 82 15.38 6.86 -20.13
CA ARG A 82 16.78 6.38 -20.17
C ARG A 82 17.35 6.09 -18.79
N GLU A 83 16.83 6.74 -17.75
CA GLU A 83 17.28 6.56 -16.37
C GLU A 83 16.41 5.57 -15.60
N LEU A 84 15.26 5.18 -16.16
CA LEU A 84 14.32 4.25 -15.54
C LEU A 84 14.99 2.96 -15.07
N SER A 85 15.78 2.30 -15.92
CA SER A 85 16.45 1.03 -15.53
C SER A 85 17.43 1.19 -14.37
N SER A 86 17.97 2.39 -14.14
CA SER A 86 18.84 2.68 -12.99
C SER A 86 18.07 2.98 -11.71
N TYR A 87 16.78 3.34 -11.85
CA TYR A 87 15.88 3.72 -10.77
C TYR A 87 14.96 2.56 -10.33
N LEU A 88 14.78 1.56 -11.18
CA LEU A 88 14.16 0.28 -10.81
C LEU A 88 15.12 -0.55 -9.95
N GLY A 89 14.55 -1.31 -9.02
CA GLY A 89 15.20 -2.30 -8.18
C GLY A 89 14.71 -3.70 -8.53
N LYS A 90 14.43 -4.51 -7.51
CA LYS A 90 13.95 -5.88 -7.69
C LYS A 90 12.56 -5.90 -8.34
N ASN A 91 12.30 -6.91 -9.16
CA ASN A 91 11.02 -7.17 -9.83
C ASN A 91 10.44 -5.95 -10.60
N ASP A 92 11.31 -5.07 -11.11
CA ASP A 92 10.92 -3.82 -11.78
C ASP A 92 10.12 -2.84 -10.90
N HIS A 93 10.22 -2.94 -9.58
CA HIS A 93 9.71 -1.94 -8.64
C HIS A 93 10.66 -0.77 -8.47
N SER A 94 10.15 0.41 -8.14
CA SER A 94 10.95 1.58 -7.82
C SER A 94 11.70 1.39 -6.51
N LYS A 95 12.91 1.96 -6.42
CA LYS A 95 13.69 1.96 -5.16
C LYS A 95 12.93 2.60 -3.99
N ASP A 96 12.10 3.59 -4.26
CA ASP A 96 11.23 4.22 -3.26
C ASP A 96 10.17 3.25 -2.74
N ALA A 97 9.54 2.46 -3.61
CA ALA A 97 8.57 1.45 -3.18
C ALA A 97 9.25 0.32 -2.39
N ILE A 98 10.44 -0.12 -2.81
CA ILE A 98 11.24 -1.12 -2.09
C ILE A 98 11.54 -0.64 -0.66
N GLY A 99 12.06 0.59 -0.50
CA GLY A 99 12.34 1.14 0.82
C GLY A 99 11.09 1.32 1.68
N LEU A 100 9.94 1.63 1.08
CA LEU A 100 8.67 1.67 1.79
C LEU A 100 8.23 0.28 2.27
N VAL A 101 8.40 -0.76 1.44
CA VAL A 101 8.06 -2.14 1.82
C VAL A 101 9.01 -2.68 2.88
N GLU A 102 10.30 -2.32 2.85
CA GLU A 102 11.24 -2.65 3.93
C GLU A 102 10.74 -2.14 5.28
N GLU A 103 10.40 -0.84 5.38
CA GLU A 103 9.85 -0.28 6.63
C GLU A 103 8.49 -0.87 6.98
N PHE A 104 7.65 -1.19 5.98
CA PHE A 104 6.36 -1.81 6.20
C PHE A 104 6.50 -3.21 6.83
N VAL A 105 7.44 -4.02 6.32
CA VAL A 105 7.76 -5.35 6.84
C VAL A 105 8.37 -5.26 8.23
N ASP A 106 9.29 -4.32 8.49
CA ASP A 106 9.85 -4.10 9.83
C ASP A 106 8.74 -3.81 10.85
N VAL A 107 7.76 -2.99 10.49
CA VAL A 107 6.61 -2.68 11.37
C VAL A 107 5.72 -3.90 11.58
N LEU A 108 5.50 -4.74 10.56
CA LEU A 108 4.74 -5.99 10.70
C LEU A 108 5.45 -7.00 11.60
N GLN A 109 6.78 -7.07 11.54
CA GLN A 109 7.59 -7.96 12.38
C GLN A 109 7.58 -7.57 13.86
N ASP A 110 7.31 -6.30 14.18
CA ASP A 110 7.22 -5.81 15.57
C ASP A 110 5.84 -6.11 16.21
N ILE A 111 4.86 -6.60 15.43
CA ILE A 111 3.53 -6.93 15.95
C ILE A 111 3.65 -8.09 16.97
N PRO A 112 3.09 -7.93 18.18
CA PRO A 112 3.08 -9.00 19.17
C PRO A 112 2.26 -10.21 18.69
N ASP A 113 2.89 -11.39 18.80
CA ASP A 113 2.28 -12.67 18.48
C ASP A 113 1.21 -13.05 19.52
N GLY A 114 -0.05 -13.01 19.09
CA GLY A 114 -1.22 -13.40 19.87
C GLY A 114 -1.76 -14.79 19.50
N CYS A 115 -0.90 -15.70 19.03
CA CYS A 115 -1.25 -17.02 18.50
C CYS A 115 -2.00 -16.96 17.16
N ALA A 116 -1.66 -16.02 16.28
CA ALA A 116 -2.17 -16.03 14.92
C ALA A 116 -1.54 -17.15 14.08
N GLU A 117 -2.28 -17.69 13.12
CA GLU A 117 -1.83 -18.82 12.31
C GLU A 117 -1.19 -18.37 10.99
N LEU A 118 -1.73 -17.31 10.39
CA LEU A 118 -1.35 -16.84 9.05
C LEU A 118 -0.74 -15.44 9.07
N PHE A 119 -1.43 -14.47 9.67
CA PHE A 119 -0.95 -13.09 9.78
C PHE A 119 -0.11 -12.89 11.05
N PRO A 120 1.02 -12.16 11.05
CA PRO A 120 1.59 -11.37 9.95
C PRO A 120 2.54 -12.14 9.01
N PHE A 121 2.77 -13.43 9.24
CA PHE A 121 3.82 -14.21 8.56
C PHE A 121 3.62 -14.34 7.04
N ASP A 122 2.46 -14.80 6.58
CA ASP A 122 2.16 -14.96 5.14
C ASP A 122 2.30 -13.62 4.40
N MET A 123 1.86 -12.52 5.03
CA MET A 123 1.94 -11.17 4.45
C MET A 123 3.40 -10.70 4.32
N ILE A 124 4.24 -10.98 5.32
CA ILE A 124 5.67 -10.66 5.27
C ILE A 124 6.36 -11.47 4.17
N ASP A 125 6.06 -12.76 4.05
CA ASP A 125 6.63 -13.63 3.02
C ASP A 125 6.22 -13.17 1.62
N GLU A 126 4.95 -12.83 1.40
CA GLU A 126 4.43 -12.30 0.13
C GLU A 126 5.12 -10.98 -0.26
N LEU A 127 5.19 -10.02 0.68
CA LEU A 127 5.85 -8.73 0.44
C LEU A 127 7.34 -8.89 0.15
N THR A 128 8.00 -9.82 0.83
CA THR A 128 9.42 -10.11 0.60
C THR A 128 9.61 -10.72 -0.79
N GLU A 129 8.82 -11.72 -1.18
CA GLU A 129 8.95 -12.35 -2.50
C GLU A 129 8.72 -11.36 -3.65
N GLU A 130 7.71 -10.49 -3.50
CA GLU A 130 7.32 -9.53 -4.53
C GLU A 130 8.26 -8.31 -4.60
N PHE A 131 8.75 -7.77 -3.47
CA PHE A 131 9.50 -6.49 -3.47
C PHE A 131 10.98 -6.60 -3.08
N LEU A 132 11.42 -7.56 -2.24
CA LEU A 132 12.73 -7.54 -1.53
C LEU A 132 13.62 -8.74 -1.85
#